data_AF-A0A417XWP4-F1
#
_entry.id   AF-A0A417XWP4-F1
#
_cell.length_a   1.000
_cell.length_b   1.000
_cell.length_c   1.000
_cell.angle_alpha   90.00
_cell.angle_beta   90.00
_cell.angle_gamma   90.00
#
_symmetry.space_group_name_H-M   'P 1'
#
loop_
_entity.id
_entity.type
_entity.pdbx_description
1 polymer ?
#
loop_
_entity_poly.entity_id
_entity_poly.type
_entity_poly.pdbx_seq_one_letter_code
_entity_poly.pdbx_strand_id
1 'polypeptide(L)'
;MTVDEHTTSRLEVDMSTQQESAKSPELMTALCRELVRLARHEEELAANEAARVPYWRVCPPSVDGHRAAAAALRADLARLESQAREWERAS
;
A
#
# COMPACT_ATOMS: atom_id res chain seq x y z
N MET A 1 -9.98 -41.90 50.41
CA MET A 1 -10.62 -40.62 50.08
C MET A 1 -9.53 -39.58 50.15
N THR A 2 -8.91 -39.32 49.02
CA THR A 2 -7.76 -38.41 48.88
C THR A 2 -8.21 -37.27 47.98
N VAL A 3 -8.04 -36.06 48.49
CA VAL A 3 -8.19 -34.78 47.80
C VAL A 3 -7.24 -34.72 46.58
N ASP A 4 -7.63 -33.98 45.53
CA ASP A 4 -6.87 -32.80 45.11
C ASP A 4 -7.56 -32.04 43.98
N GLU A 5 -7.62 -30.74 44.19
CA GLU A 5 -8.06 -29.69 43.28
C GLU A 5 -6.98 -29.35 42.24
N HIS A 6 -7.39 -28.56 41.26
CA HIS A 6 -6.59 -27.73 40.36
C HIS A 6 -5.96 -28.39 39.14
N THR A 7 -6.53 -28.10 37.97
CA THR A 7 -5.76 -27.64 36.81
C THR A 7 -6.60 -26.61 36.04
N THR A 8 -6.70 -25.41 36.62
CA THR A 8 -6.74 -24.18 35.82
C THR A 8 -5.32 -23.94 35.37
N SER A 9 -5.04 -24.02 34.07
CA SER A 9 -3.95 -23.31 33.39
C SER A 9 -3.77 -23.93 32.01
N ARG A 10 -3.32 -23.12 31.06
CA ARG A 10 -2.83 -23.50 29.73
C ARG A 10 -3.78 -23.32 28.55
N LEU A 11 -4.43 -22.16 28.47
CA LEU A 11 -4.68 -21.50 27.17
C LEU A 11 -4.57 -19.98 27.32
N GLU A 12 -3.48 -19.48 27.93
CA GLU A 12 -3.01 -18.13 27.61
C GLU A 12 -2.21 -18.23 26.31
N VAL A 13 -2.95 -18.35 25.21
CA VAL A 13 -2.40 -18.06 23.89
C VAL A 13 -2.17 -16.56 23.89
N ASP A 14 -0.89 -16.19 23.96
CA ASP A 14 -0.38 -14.84 23.94
C ASP A 14 -0.93 -14.08 22.73
N MET A 15 -2.03 -13.36 22.95
CA MET A 15 -2.63 -12.41 22.01
C MET A 15 -1.81 -11.10 21.91
N SER A 16 -0.63 -11.02 22.55
CA SER A 16 0.20 -9.81 22.55
C SER A 16 1.08 -9.66 21.31
N THR A 17 1.16 -10.65 20.43
CA THR A 17 1.96 -10.57 19.18
C THR A 17 1.25 -9.90 18.00
N GLN A 18 -0.05 -9.56 18.12
CA GLN A 18 -0.80 -8.95 17.02
C GLN A 18 -0.70 -7.42 16.93
N GLN A 19 -0.04 -6.75 17.88
CA GLN A 19 -0.03 -5.28 17.93
C GLN A 19 1.20 -4.62 17.26
N GLU A 20 2.18 -5.39 16.77
CA GLU A 20 3.33 -4.85 16.02
C GLU A 20 3.06 -4.63 14.52
N SER A 21 1.99 -5.22 13.97
CA SER A 21 1.71 -5.12 12.52
C SER A 21 1.32 -3.71 12.06
N ALA A 22 0.86 -2.84 12.97
CA ALA A 22 0.32 -1.53 12.63
C ALA A 22 1.38 -0.49 12.22
N LYS A 23 2.68 -0.78 12.41
CA LYS A 23 3.77 0.19 12.23
C LYS A 23 5.05 -0.42 11.66
N SER A 24 4.97 -1.39 10.75
CA SER A 24 6.19 -1.87 10.10
C SER A 24 6.69 -0.83 9.09
N PRO A 25 7.80 -0.11 9.35
CA PRO A 25 8.35 0.86 8.40
C PRO A 25 8.79 0.19 7.10
N GLU A 26 9.14 -1.10 7.18
CA GLU A 26 9.51 -1.94 6.04
C GLU A 26 8.31 -2.18 5.12
N LEU A 27 7.14 -2.50 5.68
CA LEU A 27 5.90 -2.65 4.91
C LEU A 27 5.50 -1.34 4.23
N MET A 28 5.58 -0.22 4.95
CA MET A 28 5.30 1.10 4.39
C MET A 28 6.25 1.43 3.23
N THR A 29 7.54 1.17 3.41
CA THR A 29 8.56 1.35 2.36
C THR A 29 8.28 0.47 1.14
N ALA A 30 7.91 -0.79 1.35
CA ALA A 30 7.56 -1.71 0.28
C ALA A 30 6.31 -1.23 -0.50
N LEU A 31 5.30 -0.75 0.21
CA LEU A 31 4.09 -0.19 -0.40
C LEU A 31 4.38 1.07 -1.21
N CYS A 32 5.17 2.01 -0.68
CA CYS A 32 5.57 3.22 -1.41
C CYS A 32 6.33 2.87 -2.70
N ARG A 33 7.26 1.91 -2.65
CA ARG A 33 7.97 1.44 -3.85
C ARG A 33 7.02 0.85 -4.89
N GLU A 34 6.05 0.05 -4.43
CA GLU A 34 5.09 -0.58 -5.31
C GLU A 34 4.14 0.44 -5.95
N LEU A 35 3.68 1.44 -5.21
CA LEU A 35 2.88 2.54 -5.75
C LEU A 35 3.63 3.33 -6.83
N VAL A 36 4.91 3.62 -6.62
CA VAL A 36 5.76 4.26 -7.65
C VAL A 36 5.88 3.37 -8.88
N ARG A 37 6.11 2.06 -8.69
CA ARG A 37 6.23 1.10 -9.78
C ARG A 37 4.96 1.04 -10.62
N LEU A 38 3.79 0.96 -9.97
CA LEU A 38 2.50 0.92 -10.63
C LEU A 38 2.18 2.25 -11.33
N ALA A 39 2.44 3.40 -10.69
CA ALA A 39 2.18 4.71 -11.29
C ALA A 39 2.99 4.89 -12.58
N ARG A 40 4.26 4.48 -12.57
CA ARG A 40 5.11 4.49 -13.76
C ARG A 40 4.59 3.55 -14.85
N HIS A 41 4.15 2.35 -14.47
CA HIS A 41 3.59 1.40 -15.43
C HIS A 41 2.38 1.96 -16.15
N GLU A 42 1.44 2.58 -15.44
CA GLU A 42 0.27 3.23 -16.04
C GLU A 42 0.66 4.37 -16.99
N GLU A 43 1.67 5.19 -16.65
CA GLU A 43 2.17 6.22 -17.57
C GLU A 43 2.82 5.65 -18.82
N GLU A 44 3.57 4.56 -18.70
CA GLU A 44 4.16 3.86 -19.84
C GLU A 44 3.07 3.29 -20.74
N LEU A 45 1.99 2.73 -20.18
CA LEU A 45 0.81 2.30 -20.95
C LEU A 45 0.16 3.47 -21.70
N ALA A 46 -0.09 4.59 -21.00
CA ALA A 46 -0.65 5.80 -21.60
C ALA A 46 0.23 6.34 -22.74
N ALA A 47 1.55 6.40 -22.53
CA ALA A 47 2.51 6.89 -23.52
C ALA A 47 2.58 5.97 -24.74
N ASN A 48 2.65 4.66 -24.52
CA ASN A 48 2.70 3.66 -25.58
C ASN A 48 1.40 3.67 -26.41
N GLU A 49 0.25 3.78 -25.77
CA GLU A 49 -1.02 3.86 -26.47
C GLU A 49 -1.13 5.17 -27.27
N ALA A 50 -0.83 6.32 -26.65
CA ALA A 50 -0.85 7.61 -27.34
C ALA A 50 0.12 7.67 -28.52
N ALA A 51 1.31 7.07 -28.41
CA ALA A 51 2.31 7.03 -29.48
C ALA A 51 1.84 6.23 -30.71
N ARG A 52 0.90 5.30 -30.55
CA ARG A 52 0.29 4.55 -31.65
C ARG A 52 -0.83 5.32 -32.34
N VAL A 53 -1.25 6.46 -31.79
CA VAL A 53 -2.34 7.28 -32.32
C VAL A 53 -1.74 8.40 -33.16
N PRO A 54 -2.05 8.48 -34.45
CA PRO A 54 -1.64 9.61 -35.27
C PRO A 54 -2.21 10.92 -34.73
N TYR A 55 -1.44 12.02 -34.82
CA TYR A 55 -1.81 13.30 -34.19
C TYR A 55 -3.16 13.89 -34.67
N TRP A 56 -3.61 13.51 -35.87
CA TRP A 56 -4.89 13.97 -36.43
C TRP A 56 -6.10 13.17 -35.94
N ARG A 57 -5.88 12.12 -35.15
CA ARG A 57 -6.94 11.28 -34.60
C ARG A 57 -7.11 11.57 -33.11
N VAL A 58 -8.35 11.49 -32.64
CA VAL A 58 -8.67 11.57 -31.22
C VAL A 58 -7.97 10.44 -30.48
N CYS A 59 -7.33 10.78 -29.35
CA CYS A 59 -6.68 9.82 -28.48
C CYS A 59 -7.73 8.89 -27.84
N PRO A 60 -7.46 7.57 -27.72
CA PRO A 60 -8.32 6.66 -27.00
C PRO A 60 -8.58 7.14 -25.56
N PRO A 61 -9.82 7.03 -25.06
CA PRO A 61 -10.16 7.45 -23.70
C PRO A 61 -9.42 6.66 -22.62
N SER A 62 -8.90 5.47 -22.96
CA SER A 62 -8.01 4.67 -22.11
C SER A 62 -6.72 5.42 -21.73
N VAL A 63 -6.18 6.29 -22.61
CA VAL A 63 -4.99 7.10 -22.30
C VAL A 63 -5.25 8.02 -21.11
N ASP A 64 -6.42 8.67 -21.07
CA ASP A 64 -6.81 9.51 -19.95
C ASP A 64 -7.08 8.68 -18.70
N GLY A 65 -7.64 7.47 -18.85
CA GLY A 65 -7.80 6.50 -17.75
C GLY A 65 -6.48 6.10 -17.12
N HIS A 66 -5.48 5.72 -17.92
CA HIS A 66 -4.13 5.38 -17.47
C HIS A 66 -3.44 6.56 -16.76
N ARG A 67 -3.57 7.78 -17.31
CA ARG A 67 -3.03 8.99 -16.65
C ARG A 67 -3.72 9.29 -15.33
N ALA A 68 -5.04 9.13 -15.26
CA ALA A 68 -5.80 9.32 -14.03
C ALA A 68 -5.40 8.28 -12.96
N ALA A 69 -5.21 7.02 -13.35
CA ALA A 69 -4.73 5.96 -12.46
C ALA A 69 -3.33 6.27 -11.91
N ALA A 70 -2.39 6.68 -12.77
CA ALA A 70 -1.06 7.10 -12.34
C ALA A 70 -1.09 8.29 -11.37
N ALA A 71 -1.96 9.27 -11.62
CA ALA A 71 -2.14 10.42 -10.72
C ALA A 71 -2.71 9.99 -9.35
N ALA A 72 -3.70 9.09 -9.33
CA ALA A 72 -4.27 8.56 -8.10
C ALA A 72 -3.24 7.79 -7.26
N LEU A 73 -2.42 6.93 -7.89
CA LEU A 73 -1.36 6.18 -7.22
C LEU A 73 -0.31 7.11 -6.58
N ARG A 74 0.04 8.22 -7.25
CA ARG A 74 0.93 9.23 -6.67
C ARG A 74 0.30 10.02 -5.53
N ALA A 75 -1.00 10.29 -5.60
CA ALA A 75 -1.72 10.94 -4.51
C ALA A 75 -1.75 10.04 -3.27
N ASP A 76 -1.99 8.73 -3.46
CA ASP A 76 -1.93 7.74 -2.38
C ASP A 76 -0.52 7.64 -1.79
N LEU A 77 0.53 7.63 -2.64
CA LEU A 77 1.92 7.69 -2.19
C LEU A 77 2.18 8.92 -1.32
N ALA A 78 1.80 10.11 -1.78
CA ALA A 78 2.00 11.35 -1.03
C ALA A 78 1.30 11.33 0.34
N ARG A 79 0.10 10.74 0.41
CA ARG A 79 -0.65 10.55 1.66
C ARG A 79 0.08 9.59 2.61
N LEU A 80 0.63 8.50 2.10
CA LEU A 80 1.38 7.54 2.92
C LEU A 80 2.70 8.14 3.43
N GLU A 81 3.40 8.89 2.59
CA GLU A 81 4.62 9.61 2.98
C GLU A 81 4.36 10.69 4.03
N SER A 82 3.20 11.37 4.00
CA SER A 82 2.83 12.31 5.06
C SER A 82 2.54 11.59 6.37
N GLN A 83 1.84 10.46 6.32
CA GLN A 83 1.54 9.64 7.50
C GLN A 83 2.81 9.06 8.14
N ALA A 84 3.74 8.55 7.32
CA ALA A 84 5.03 8.06 7.80
C ALA A 84 5.82 9.14 8.55
N ARG A 85 5.90 10.36 7.98
CA ARG A 85 6.55 11.52 8.63
C ARG A 85 5.85 11.98 9.90
N GLU A 86 4.53 11.79 10.02
CA GLU A 86 3.80 12.07 11.25
C GLU A 86 4.15 11.08 12.35
N TRP A 87 4.26 9.79 12.03
CA TRP A 87 4.67 8.78 12.99
C TRP A 87 6.11 8.93 13.45
N GLU A 88 7.03 9.28 12.55
CA GLU A 88 8.42 9.59 12.90
C GLU A 88 8.53 10.76 13.87
N ARG A 89 7.65 11.77 13.76
CA ARG A 89 7.63 12.93 14.67
C ARG A 89 6.97 12.65 16.03
N ALA A 90 6.14 11.61 16.10
CA ALA A 90 5.41 11.23 17.31
C ALA A 90 6.15 10.17 18.16
N SER A 91 7.22 9.59 17.62
CA SER A 91 8.12 8.64 18.29
C SER A 91 9.31 9.35 18.92
#